data_AF-A0A7I7QFS1-F1
#
_entry.id   AF-A0A7I7QFS1-F1
#
_cell.length_a   1.000
_cell.length_b   1.000
_cell.length_c   1.000
_cell.angle_alpha   90.00
_cell.angle_beta   90.00
_cell.angle_gamma   90.00
#
_symmetry.space_group_name_H-M   'P 1'
#
loop_
_entity.id
_entity.type
_entity.pdbx_description
1 polymer ?
#
loop_
_entity_poly.entity_id
_entity_poly.type
_entity_poly.pdbx_seq_one_letter_code
_entity_poly.pdbx_strand_id
1 'polypeptide(L)'
;MNPNITGFYHDPPVFLGERPVDESTKQVFFDRFNEAVLRTTLHCGLEFRASVEGLIAFDFTTSENCATPMNGPHFIDDFDVLAEKKVRQTRIMNTYLAFFYTRHMEIDQWTMERMVVSPATCFSMHSLESGIGGGSPSVFRLAASSFAHTYAGPPFFDMRILNRPPKPVSAEVVQNAANDLSTFIDNHGDEGILLIDLFLRASIAFQDHNHSLSLTSSWTVIEKLINDLWRRMQQDHQSRQGEQFIDAKRRERLQDGRTFTASVMSEMLSFMEYIPKDLYDDVSKVRVARNKWMHSLKSVNAQEAMVANSVCERFLKEVMGVTLIGATGRTLRG
;
A
#
# COMPACT_ATOMS: atom_id res chain seq x y z
N MET A 1 -11.44 -15.79 19.15
CA MET A 1 -11.12 -14.76 18.16
C MET A 1 -10.87 -15.45 16.83
N ASN A 2 -11.23 -14.84 15.70
CA ASN A 2 -10.90 -15.39 14.39
C ASN A 2 -9.64 -14.69 13.85
N PRO A 3 -8.46 -15.34 13.79
CA PRO A 3 -7.26 -14.75 13.21
C PRO A 3 -7.40 -14.39 11.72
N ASN A 4 -8.45 -14.85 11.04
CA ASN A 4 -8.73 -14.51 9.65
C ASN A 4 -9.56 -13.24 9.51
N ILE A 5 -10.16 -12.73 10.58
CA ILE A 5 -10.85 -11.44 10.57
C ILE A 5 -9.94 -10.44 11.27
N THR A 6 -9.31 -9.57 10.49
CA THR A 6 -8.29 -8.66 11.00
C THR A 6 -8.52 -7.25 10.48
N GLY A 7 -8.21 -6.28 11.33
CA GLY A 7 -8.34 -4.87 10.99
C GLY A 7 -7.21 -4.05 11.58
N PHE A 8 -7.24 -2.77 11.24
CA PHE A 8 -6.36 -1.75 11.77
C PHE A 8 -7.14 -0.44 11.93
N TYR A 9 -6.63 0.42 12.80
CA TYR A 9 -7.03 1.83 12.84
C TYR A 9 -6.02 2.64 12.06
N HIS A 10 -6.49 3.65 11.34
CA HIS A 10 -5.58 4.63 10.77
C HIS A 10 -4.79 5.34 11.90
N ASP A 11 -3.49 5.56 11.70
CA ASP A 11 -2.61 6.27 12.64
C ASP A 11 -1.75 7.29 11.87
N PRO A 12 -1.99 8.61 12.01
CA PRO A 12 -2.86 9.26 12.99
C PRO A 12 -4.36 8.98 12.76
N PRO A 13 -5.21 8.97 13.79
CA PRO A 13 -6.62 8.64 13.64
C PRO A 13 -7.36 9.61 12.71
N VAL A 14 -8.29 9.08 11.90
CA VAL A 14 -9.11 9.86 10.98
C VAL A 14 -10.57 9.46 11.10
N PHE A 15 -11.47 10.40 10.81
CA PHE A 15 -12.87 10.06 10.61
C PHE A 15 -13.15 9.79 9.14
N LEU A 16 -14.01 8.80 8.87
CA LEU A 16 -14.43 8.40 7.53
C LEU A 16 -15.91 8.74 7.33
N GLY A 17 -16.29 9.21 6.16
CA GLY A 17 -17.65 9.59 5.76
C GLY A 17 -18.16 10.87 6.42
N GLU A 18 -18.01 10.98 7.73
CA GLU A 18 -18.57 12.07 8.52
C GLU A 18 -17.75 12.36 9.79
N ARG A 19 -18.02 13.51 10.41
CA ARG A 19 -17.43 13.88 11.71
C ARG A 19 -18.49 13.71 12.80
N PRO A 20 -18.38 12.71 13.70
CA PRO A 20 -19.37 12.44 14.74
C PRO A 20 -19.20 13.38 15.95
N VAL A 21 -18.99 14.68 15.68
CA VAL A 21 -18.76 15.72 16.68
C VAL A 21 -19.55 16.96 16.28
N ASP A 22 -20.44 17.43 17.16
CA ASP A 22 -21.08 18.73 17.02
C ASP A 22 -20.20 19.80 17.67
N GLU A 23 -19.62 20.67 16.85
CA GLU A 23 -18.72 21.73 17.31
C GLU A 23 -19.44 22.84 18.08
N SER A 24 -20.75 23.04 17.83
CA SER A 24 -21.54 24.08 18.49
C SER A 24 -21.87 23.71 19.93
N THR A 25 -22.24 22.45 20.16
CA THR A 25 -22.58 21.90 21.48
C THR A 25 -21.39 21.23 22.16
N LYS A 26 -20.29 21.02 21.44
CA LYS A 26 -19.11 20.24 21.88
C LYS A 26 -19.47 18.80 22.26
N GLN A 27 -20.51 18.25 21.65
CA GLN A 27 -20.98 16.89 21.89
C GLN A 27 -20.29 15.90 20.93
N VAL A 28 -19.90 14.74 21.45
CA VAL A 28 -19.35 13.63 20.66
C VAL A 28 -20.38 12.50 20.63
N PHE A 29 -20.72 12.03 19.43
CA PHE A 29 -21.72 10.98 19.20
C PHE A 29 -21.04 9.61 19.05
N PHE A 30 -20.72 8.98 20.18
CA PHE A 30 -19.98 7.71 20.23
C PHE A 30 -20.72 6.52 19.61
N ASP A 31 -22.05 6.54 19.64
CA ASP A 31 -22.89 5.57 18.96
C ASP A 31 -22.60 5.49 17.46
N ARG A 32 -22.20 6.61 16.85
CA ARG A 32 -21.89 6.71 15.42
C ARG A 32 -20.52 6.17 15.04
N PHE A 33 -19.60 6.01 15.99
CA PHE A 33 -18.22 5.60 15.70
C PHE A 33 -18.15 4.23 15.03
N ASN A 34 -19.02 3.31 15.45
CA ASN A 34 -19.12 1.97 14.90
C ASN A 34 -20.01 1.88 13.65
N GLU A 35 -20.66 2.96 13.22
CA GLU A 35 -21.44 2.95 11.98
C GLU A 35 -20.52 2.64 10.79
N ALA A 36 -20.97 1.75 9.91
CA ALA A 36 -20.22 1.40 8.72
C ALA A 36 -20.36 2.52 7.69
N VAL A 37 -19.22 3.07 7.26
CA VAL A 37 -19.13 3.98 6.11
C VAL A 37 -19.20 3.17 4.82
N LEU A 38 -18.57 2.00 4.83
CA LEU A 38 -18.64 1.05 3.73
C LEU A 38 -18.66 -0.38 4.27
N ARG A 39 -19.52 -1.20 3.69
CA ARG A 39 -19.47 -2.65 3.78
C ARG A 39 -19.67 -3.24 2.40
N THR A 40 -18.74 -4.08 1.97
CA THR A 40 -18.82 -4.71 0.65
C THR A 40 -18.07 -6.04 0.64
N THR A 41 -18.32 -6.85 -0.38
CA THR A 41 -17.52 -8.04 -0.69
C THR A 41 -16.72 -7.74 -1.94
N LEU A 42 -15.39 -7.82 -1.85
CA LEU A 42 -14.50 -7.66 -3.00
C LEU A 42 -14.71 -8.84 -3.96
N HIS A 43 -14.40 -8.64 -5.25
CA HIS A 43 -14.55 -9.68 -6.27
C HIS A 43 -13.77 -10.96 -5.96
N CYS A 44 -12.62 -10.83 -5.28
CA CYS A 44 -11.82 -11.95 -4.79
C CYS A 44 -12.43 -12.67 -3.56
N GLY A 45 -13.65 -12.32 -3.14
CA GLY A 45 -14.40 -12.98 -2.06
C GLY A 45 -14.07 -12.51 -0.64
N LEU A 46 -13.19 -11.52 -0.48
CA LEU A 46 -12.88 -10.90 0.82
C LEU A 46 -14.03 -9.98 1.25
N GLU A 47 -14.51 -10.11 2.48
CA GLU A 47 -15.41 -9.10 3.05
C GLU A 47 -14.60 -7.91 3.57
N PHE A 48 -15.10 -6.71 3.32
CA PHE A 48 -14.49 -5.44 3.70
C PHE A 48 -15.46 -4.60 4.52
N ARG A 49 -14.96 -3.99 5.60
CA ARG A 49 -15.68 -3.00 6.41
C ARG A 49 -14.79 -1.82 6.74
N ALA A 50 -15.33 -0.61 6.56
CA ALA A 50 -14.77 0.61 7.12
C ALA A 50 -15.84 1.32 7.98
N SER A 51 -15.45 1.82 9.16
CA SER A 51 -16.37 2.55 10.05
C SER A 51 -16.02 4.04 10.17
N VAL A 52 -16.96 4.81 10.71
CA VAL A 52 -16.82 6.27 10.88
C VAL A 52 -15.57 6.64 11.68
N GLU A 53 -15.21 5.85 12.70
CA GLU A 53 -14.04 6.11 13.54
C GLU A 53 -12.67 5.82 12.90
N GLY A 54 -12.65 5.33 11.66
CA GLY A 54 -11.40 5.00 10.95
C GLY A 54 -10.87 3.59 11.21
N LEU A 55 -11.72 2.65 11.65
CA LEU A 55 -11.43 1.23 11.59
C LEU A 55 -11.61 0.73 10.16
N ILE A 56 -10.60 0.03 9.64
CA ILE A 56 -10.63 -0.69 8.37
C ILE A 56 -10.37 -2.17 8.65
N ALA A 57 -11.30 -3.05 8.28
CA ALA A 57 -11.27 -4.47 8.59
C ALA A 57 -11.58 -5.34 7.37
N PHE A 58 -10.97 -6.52 7.36
CA PHE A 58 -11.08 -7.51 6.29
C PHE A 58 -11.39 -8.89 6.88
N ASP A 59 -12.26 -9.64 6.22
CA ASP A 59 -12.46 -11.08 6.46
C ASP A 59 -11.71 -11.90 5.41
N PHE A 60 -10.65 -12.59 5.85
CA PHE A 60 -9.83 -13.48 5.04
C PHE A 60 -10.23 -14.95 5.17
N THR A 61 -11.33 -15.29 5.84
CA THR A 61 -11.76 -16.68 6.09
C THR A 61 -11.89 -17.48 4.79
N THR A 62 -12.35 -16.84 3.72
CA THR A 62 -12.57 -17.46 2.40
C THR A 62 -11.32 -17.48 1.50
N SER A 63 -10.23 -16.81 1.91
CA SER A 63 -9.04 -16.63 1.06
C SER A 63 -7.99 -17.70 1.34
N GLU A 64 -7.80 -18.64 0.41
CA GLU A 64 -6.90 -19.79 0.59
C GLU A 64 -5.48 -19.41 1.05
N ASN A 65 -4.85 -18.42 0.40
CA ASN A 65 -3.47 -18.04 0.77
C ASN A 65 -3.39 -17.00 1.91
N CYS A 66 -4.52 -16.61 2.52
CA CYS A 66 -4.54 -15.72 3.70
C CYS A 66 -5.17 -16.37 4.93
N ALA A 67 -6.02 -17.38 4.77
CA ALA A 67 -6.72 -18.04 5.85
C ALA A 67 -5.74 -18.92 6.65
N THR A 68 -5.60 -18.61 7.92
CA THR A 68 -4.98 -19.48 8.92
C THR A 68 -5.99 -20.56 9.34
N PRO A 69 -5.58 -21.83 9.42
CA PRO A 69 -6.47 -22.91 9.80
C PRO A 69 -6.95 -22.72 11.25
N MET A 70 -8.26 -22.87 11.47
CA MET A 70 -8.88 -22.55 12.76
C MET A 70 -8.93 -23.73 13.73
N ASN A 71 -8.84 -24.98 13.25
CA ASN A 71 -8.95 -26.19 14.07
C ASN A 71 -8.19 -27.36 13.43
N GLY A 72 -7.24 -27.95 14.16
CA GLY A 72 -6.59 -29.20 13.78
C GLY A 72 -5.58 -29.68 14.84
N PRO A 73 -5.35 -31.00 14.98
CA PRO A 73 -4.33 -31.57 15.88
C PRO A 73 -2.90 -31.21 15.46
N HIS A 74 -2.73 -30.59 14.29
CA HIS A 74 -1.50 -30.03 13.75
C HIS A 74 -1.35 -28.54 14.07
N PHE A 75 -1.72 -28.10 15.28
CA PHE A 75 -1.52 -26.71 15.74
C PHE A 75 -0.04 -26.25 15.72
N ILE A 76 0.86 -27.16 15.36
CA ILE A 76 2.20 -26.89 14.84
C ILE A 76 2.08 -26.75 13.32
N ASP A 77 1.33 -25.75 12.84
CA ASP A 77 1.66 -25.23 11.52
C ASP A 77 3.10 -24.73 11.62
N ASP A 78 3.87 -24.93 10.55
CA ASP A 78 5.16 -24.28 10.40
C ASP A 78 4.97 -22.77 10.66
N PHE A 79 5.65 -22.26 11.69
CA PHE A 79 5.55 -20.85 12.08
C PHE A 79 5.77 -19.93 10.88
N ASP A 80 6.64 -20.34 9.96
CA ASP A 80 6.95 -19.61 8.75
C ASP A 80 5.74 -19.51 7.82
N VAL A 81 4.95 -20.58 7.67
CA VAL A 81 3.70 -20.56 6.86
C VAL A 81 2.65 -19.64 7.49
N LEU A 82 2.50 -19.65 8.81
CA LEU A 82 1.59 -18.72 9.49
C LEU A 82 2.07 -17.27 9.36
N ALA A 83 3.37 -17.04 9.50
CA ALA A 83 3.99 -15.73 9.34
C ALA A 83 3.80 -15.20 7.91
N GLU A 84 3.98 -16.03 6.89
CA GLU A 84 3.75 -15.68 5.49
C GLU A 84 2.31 -15.29 5.22
N LYS A 85 1.34 -16.05 5.73
CA LYS A 85 -0.10 -15.70 5.63
C LYS A 85 -0.39 -14.36 6.30
N LYS A 86 0.19 -14.08 7.47
CA LYS A 86 0.05 -12.79 8.15
C LYS A 86 0.71 -11.64 7.41
N VAL A 87 1.89 -11.85 6.85
CA VAL A 87 2.55 -10.86 5.99
C VAL A 87 1.68 -10.57 4.78
N ARG A 88 1.10 -11.59 4.13
CA ARG A 88 0.19 -11.41 2.99
C ARG A 88 -1.04 -10.59 3.36
N GLN A 89 -1.68 -10.87 4.50
CA GLN A 89 -2.81 -10.05 5.00
C GLN A 89 -2.40 -8.57 5.12
N THR A 90 -1.24 -8.27 5.73
CA THR A 90 -0.76 -6.88 5.87
C THR A 90 -0.43 -6.23 4.53
N ARG A 91 0.09 -6.97 3.56
CA ARG A 91 0.37 -6.45 2.20
C ARG A 91 -0.91 -6.07 1.47
N ILE A 92 -1.99 -6.85 1.62
CA ILE A 92 -3.31 -6.50 1.07
C ILE A 92 -3.83 -5.20 1.70
N MET A 93 -3.74 -5.07 3.03
CA MET A 93 -4.12 -3.84 3.74
C MET A 93 -3.29 -2.62 3.30
N ASN A 94 -1.98 -2.80 3.09
CA ASN A 94 -1.11 -1.74 2.58
C ASN A 94 -1.39 -1.39 1.11
N THR A 95 -1.79 -2.37 0.31
CA THR A 95 -2.25 -2.13 -1.07
C THR A 95 -3.52 -1.27 -1.06
N TYR A 96 -4.49 -1.59 -0.19
CA TYR A 96 -5.65 -0.72 0.03
C TYR A 96 -5.22 0.69 0.46
N LEU A 97 -4.28 0.82 1.40
CA LEU A 97 -3.81 2.13 1.85
C LEU A 97 -3.17 2.96 0.73
N ALA A 98 -2.40 2.34 -0.17
CA ALA A 98 -1.84 3.05 -1.33
C ALA A 98 -2.94 3.65 -2.23
N PHE A 99 -4.00 2.89 -2.49
CA PHE A 99 -5.17 3.37 -3.21
C PHE A 99 -5.93 4.43 -2.42
N PHE A 100 -6.13 4.20 -1.13
CA PHE A 100 -6.80 5.14 -0.22
C PHE A 100 -6.14 6.51 -0.23
N TYR A 101 -4.81 6.61 -0.09
CA TYR A 101 -4.11 7.90 -0.15
C TYR A 101 -4.18 8.54 -1.53
N THR A 102 -4.13 7.74 -2.59
CA THR A 102 -4.25 8.23 -3.97
C THR A 102 -5.62 8.86 -4.19
N ARG A 103 -6.70 8.14 -3.87
CA ARG A 103 -8.07 8.63 -4.01
C ARG A 103 -8.37 9.79 -3.09
N HIS A 104 -7.83 9.76 -1.87
CA HIS A 104 -7.96 10.87 -0.94
C HIS A 104 -7.40 12.17 -1.53
N MET A 105 -6.22 12.09 -2.15
CA MET A 105 -5.63 13.25 -2.81
C MET A 105 -6.42 13.74 -4.02
N GLU A 106 -6.94 12.83 -4.84
CA GLU A 106 -7.71 13.20 -6.04
C GLU A 106 -9.07 13.81 -5.71
N ILE A 107 -9.78 13.23 -4.72
CA ILE A 107 -11.17 13.56 -4.41
C ILE A 107 -11.25 14.64 -3.33
N ASP A 108 -10.58 14.45 -2.19
CA ASP A 108 -10.71 15.36 -1.06
C ASP A 108 -9.76 16.56 -1.16
N GLN A 109 -8.71 16.46 -1.99
CA GLN A 109 -7.75 17.51 -2.35
C GLN A 109 -6.91 18.07 -1.18
N TRP A 110 -6.58 17.21 -0.21
CA TRP A 110 -5.60 17.56 0.83
C TRP A 110 -4.68 16.37 1.14
N THR A 111 -3.54 16.66 1.77
CA THR A 111 -2.53 15.65 2.09
C THR A 111 -2.72 15.10 3.49
N MET A 112 -2.65 13.79 3.62
CA MET A 112 -2.75 13.08 4.89
C MET A 112 -1.40 12.45 5.26
N GLU A 113 -1.15 12.28 6.55
CA GLU A 113 -0.03 11.44 6.99
C GLU A 113 -0.29 9.99 6.62
N ARG A 114 0.70 9.36 6.01
CA ARG A 114 0.60 7.99 5.57
C ARG A 114 1.09 7.03 6.66
N MET A 115 0.48 5.87 6.73
CA MET A 115 0.86 4.76 7.59
C MET A 115 1.14 3.48 6.80
N VAL A 116 1.95 2.60 7.39
CA VAL A 116 2.10 1.19 6.97
C VAL A 116 1.45 0.31 8.03
N VAL A 117 0.61 -0.62 7.60
CA VAL A 117 0.13 -1.72 8.44
C VAL A 117 1.22 -2.77 8.57
N SER A 118 1.53 -3.12 9.82
CA SER A 118 2.39 -4.23 10.20
C SER A 118 1.60 -5.22 11.08
N PRO A 119 2.11 -6.44 11.33
CA PRO A 119 1.46 -7.35 12.25
C PRO A 119 1.23 -6.75 13.65
N ALA A 120 2.08 -5.83 14.10
CA ALA A 120 1.97 -5.18 15.40
C ALA A 120 0.87 -4.10 15.47
N THR A 121 0.43 -3.55 14.33
CA THR A 121 -0.65 -2.56 14.23
C THR A 121 -2.00 -3.21 13.89
N CYS A 122 -2.00 -4.51 13.61
CA CYS A 122 -3.21 -5.28 13.35
C CYS A 122 -3.87 -5.75 14.64
N PHE A 123 -5.16 -6.05 14.55
CA PHE A 123 -5.89 -6.76 15.58
C PHE A 123 -6.84 -7.79 14.99
N SER A 124 -7.13 -8.83 15.76
CA SER A 124 -8.08 -9.87 15.37
C SER A 124 -9.48 -9.59 15.94
N MET A 125 -10.50 -9.97 15.20
CA MET A 125 -11.91 -9.78 15.54
C MET A 125 -12.64 -11.13 15.57
N HIS A 126 -13.82 -11.19 16.18
CA HIS A 126 -14.66 -12.39 16.14
C HIS A 126 -15.54 -12.44 14.88
N SER A 127 -16.03 -11.28 14.47
CA SER A 127 -16.75 -11.02 13.23
C SER A 127 -16.45 -9.59 12.80
N LEU A 128 -16.77 -9.21 11.57
CA LEU A 128 -16.69 -7.81 11.15
C LEU A 128 -17.59 -6.88 11.97
N GLU A 129 -18.58 -7.40 12.70
CA GLU A 129 -19.47 -6.62 13.58
C GLU A 129 -19.02 -6.58 15.05
N SER A 130 -18.08 -7.45 15.42
CA SER A 130 -17.64 -7.56 16.81
C SER A 130 -16.56 -6.54 17.15
N GLY A 131 -16.44 -6.23 18.44
CA GLY A 131 -15.28 -5.49 18.95
C GLY A 131 -13.96 -6.27 18.81
N ILE A 132 -12.89 -5.60 19.20
CA ILE A 132 -11.52 -6.12 19.11
C ILE A 132 -11.32 -7.28 20.08
N GLY A 133 -10.78 -8.39 19.57
CA GLY A 133 -10.41 -9.55 20.39
C GLY A 133 -8.98 -9.52 20.89
N GLY A 134 -8.02 -9.00 20.11
CA GLY A 134 -6.61 -9.01 20.46
C GLY A 134 -5.77 -8.08 19.59
N GLY A 135 -4.70 -7.50 20.12
CA GLY A 135 -3.83 -6.54 19.43
C GLY A 135 -2.74 -6.01 20.37
N SER A 136 -1.95 -5.05 19.91
CA SER A 136 -0.94 -4.39 20.75
C SER A 136 -1.57 -3.33 21.65
N PRO A 137 -0.88 -2.89 22.74
CA PRO A 137 -1.38 -1.83 23.61
C PRO A 137 -1.70 -0.51 22.90
N SER A 138 -0.97 -0.18 21.82
CA SER A 138 -1.26 1.01 21.01
C SER A 138 -2.59 0.87 20.26
N VAL A 139 -2.86 -0.30 19.67
CA VAL A 139 -4.13 -0.59 19.01
C VAL A 139 -5.29 -0.53 20.01
N PHE A 140 -5.12 -1.10 21.21
CA PHE A 140 -6.14 -0.99 22.26
C PHE A 140 -6.40 0.45 22.70
N ARG A 141 -5.39 1.31 22.68
CA ARG A 141 -5.57 2.75 22.97
C ARG A 141 -6.41 3.44 21.89
N LEU A 142 -6.20 3.10 20.62
CA LEU A 142 -7.00 3.62 19.52
C LEU A 142 -8.45 3.11 19.60
N ALA A 143 -8.62 1.83 19.84
CA ALA A 143 -9.93 1.20 20.05
C ALA A 143 -10.69 1.75 21.26
N ALA A 144 -9.97 2.11 22.34
CA ALA A 144 -10.57 2.72 23.50
C ALA A 144 -11.23 4.08 23.16
N SER A 145 -10.75 4.78 22.12
CA SER A 145 -11.34 6.07 21.69
C SER A 145 -12.80 5.95 21.22
N SER A 146 -13.28 4.76 20.91
CA SER A 146 -14.68 4.50 20.56
C SER A 146 -15.63 4.60 21.76
N PHE A 147 -15.11 4.59 22.99
CA PHE A 147 -15.91 4.43 24.19
C PHE A 147 -15.83 5.65 25.10
N ALA A 148 -16.98 6.29 25.33
CA ALA A 148 -17.12 7.50 26.15
C ALA A 148 -16.51 7.37 27.55
N HIS A 149 -16.59 6.20 28.18
CA HIS A 149 -16.10 5.97 29.54
C HIS A 149 -14.56 5.95 29.67
N THR A 150 -13.83 5.96 28.54
CA THR A 150 -12.35 5.96 28.54
C THR A 150 -11.77 7.37 28.57
N TYR A 151 -12.61 8.40 28.66
CA TYR A 151 -12.23 9.80 28.67
C TYR A 151 -12.23 10.32 30.12
N ALA A 152 -11.12 10.92 30.55
CA ALA A 152 -10.97 11.48 31.91
C ALA A 152 -11.70 12.83 32.10
N GLY A 153 -12.18 13.44 31.01
CA GLY A 153 -12.89 14.72 30.96
C GLY A 153 -13.80 14.81 29.74
N PRO A 154 -14.33 16.00 29.39
CA PRO A 154 -15.21 16.14 28.23
C PRO A 154 -14.50 15.67 26.95
N PRO A 155 -15.01 14.66 26.24
CA PRO A 155 -14.29 14.02 25.12
C PRO A 155 -13.90 14.96 23.99
N PHE A 156 -14.66 16.03 23.79
CA PHE A 156 -14.36 17.06 22.79
C PHE A 156 -12.98 17.71 22.98
N PHE A 157 -12.48 17.80 24.21
CA PHE A 157 -11.16 18.38 24.50
C PHE A 157 -10.04 17.33 24.56
N ASP A 158 -10.36 16.06 24.36
CA ASP A 158 -9.37 14.98 24.38
C ASP A 158 -8.59 14.95 23.06
N MET A 159 -7.28 14.81 23.18
CA MET A 159 -6.37 14.80 22.02
C MET A 159 -6.69 13.67 21.02
N ARG A 160 -7.33 12.57 21.46
CA ARG A 160 -7.79 11.49 20.57
C ARG A 160 -8.89 11.93 19.59
N ILE A 161 -9.64 12.98 19.93
CA ILE A 161 -10.65 13.58 19.06
C ILE A 161 -10.07 14.82 18.36
N LEU A 162 -9.37 15.68 19.09
CA LEU A 162 -8.83 16.94 18.56
C LEU A 162 -7.71 16.75 17.52
N ASN A 163 -6.89 15.69 17.63
CA ASN A 163 -5.83 15.43 16.67
C ASN A 163 -6.33 14.83 15.35
N ARG A 164 -7.61 14.46 15.27
CA ARG A 164 -8.20 13.98 14.02
C ARG A 164 -8.39 15.18 13.07
N PRO A 165 -8.11 15.02 11.77
CA PRO A 165 -8.35 16.09 10.79
C PRO A 165 -9.78 16.66 10.93
N PRO A 166 -9.96 17.99 10.79
CA PRO A 166 -11.26 18.62 10.95
C PRO A 166 -12.26 18.11 9.90
N LYS A 167 -11.78 17.93 8.66
CA LYS A 167 -12.55 17.37 7.55
C LYS A 167 -12.44 15.83 7.58
N PRO A 168 -13.56 15.08 7.67
CA PRO A 168 -13.51 13.63 7.52
C PRO A 168 -13.12 13.27 6.08
N VAL A 169 -12.49 12.10 5.91
CA VAL A 169 -12.23 11.53 4.58
C VAL A 169 -13.57 11.11 3.99
N SER A 170 -13.85 11.45 2.73
CA SER A 170 -15.16 11.15 2.13
C SER A 170 -15.42 9.65 1.97
N ALA A 171 -16.69 9.24 2.04
CA ALA A 171 -17.08 7.85 1.80
C ALA A 171 -16.72 7.39 0.37
N GLU A 172 -16.68 8.32 -0.58
CA GLU A 172 -16.28 8.07 -1.96
C GLU A 172 -14.82 7.59 -2.06
N VAL A 173 -13.90 8.18 -1.27
CA VAL A 173 -12.50 7.74 -1.20
C VAL A 173 -12.40 6.30 -0.72
N VAL A 174 -13.14 5.94 0.33
CA VAL A 174 -13.16 4.58 0.90
C VAL A 174 -13.69 3.58 -0.13
N GLN A 175 -14.77 3.94 -0.83
CA GLN A 175 -15.37 3.10 -1.87
C GLN A 175 -14.46 2.89 -3.08
N ASN A 176 -13.86 3.97 -3.60
CA ASN A 176 -13.01 3.90 -4.77
C ASN A 176 -11.71 3.12 -4.47
N ALA A 177 -11.14 3.30 -3.28
CA ALA A 177 -9.97 2.52 -2.85
C ALA A 177 -10.27 1.02 -2.71
N ALA A 178 -11.45 0.66 -2.19
CA ALA A 178 -11.88 -0.74 -2.11
C ALA A 178 -12.10 -1.35 -3.51
N ASN A 179 -12.68 -0.59 -4.44
CA ASN A 179 -12.90 -1.02 -5.83
C ASN A 179 -11.57 -1.22 -6.58
N ASP A 180 -10.62 -0.30 -6.40
CA ASP A 180 -9.28 -0.43 -6.97
C ASP A 180 -8.56 -1.67 -6.42
N LEU A 181 -8.59 -1.89 -5.10
CA LEU A 181 -8.01 -3.08 -4.49
C LEU A 181 -8.63 -4.36 -5.09
N SER A 182 -9.97 -4.41 -5.17
CA SER A 182 -10.70 -5.55 -5.72
C SER A 182 -10.24 -5.88 -7.13
N THR A 183 -10.20 -4.86 -8.00
CA THR A 183 -9.79 -5.01 -9.40
C THR A 183 -8.30 -5.39 -9.50
N PHE A 184 -7.48 -4.84 -8.62
CA PHE A 184 -6.03 -5.06 -8.66
C PHE A 184 -5.62 -6.47 -8.25
N ILE A 185 -6.23 -7.03 -7.20
CA ILE A 185 -5.94 -8.40 -6.73
C ILE A 185 -6.21 -9.41 -7.86
N ASP A 186 -7.32 -9.27 -8.56
CA ASP A 186 -7.73 -10.19 -9.64
C ASP A 186 -6.75 -10.17 -10.82
N ASN A 187 -6.16 -9.00 -11.11
CA ASN A 187 -5.34 -8.79 -12.32
C ASN A 187 -3.84 -9.02 -12.11
N HIS A 188 -3.31 -8.85 -10.89
CA HIS A 188 -1.85 -8.79 -10.67
C HIS A 188 -1.29 -9.79 -9.66
N GLY A 189 -2.15 -10.51 -8.91
CA GLY A 189 -1.71 -11.52 -7.95
C GLY A 189 -0.75 -11.01 -6.87
N ASP A 190 -0.04 -11.93 -6.23
CA ASP A 190 0.78 -11.62 -5.04
C ASP A 190 2.01 -10.74 -5.34
N GLU A 191 2.58 -10.88 -6.54
CA GLU A 191 3.71 -10.05 -6.96
C GLU A 191 3.29 -8.58 -7.12
N GLY A 192 2.13 -8.31 -7.73
CA GLY A 192 1.60 -6.96 -7.82
C GLY A 192 1.33 -6.34 -6.46
N ILE A 193 0.71 -7.11 -5.54
CA ILE A 193 0.43 -6.67 -4.17
C ILE A 193 1.75 -6.29 -3.45
N LEU A 194 2.82 -7.07 -3.63
CA LEU A 194 4.13 -6.75 -3.08
C LEU A 194 4.69 -5.43 -3.65
N LEU A 195 4.53 -5.19 -4.96
CA LEU A 195 5.02 -3.95 -5.58
C LEU A 195 4.29 -2.71 -5.05
N ILE A 196 2.97 -2.79 -4.84
CA ILE A 196 2.21 -1.68 -4.25
C ILE A 196 2.54 -1.47 -2.77
N ASP A 197 2.76 -2.55 -1.99
CA ASP A 197 3.26 -2.43 -0.61
C ASP A 197 4.63 -1.73 -0.56
N LEU A 198 5.56 -2.10 -1.46
CA LEU A 198 6.87 -1.45 -1.58
C LEU A 198 6.75 0.01 -2.00
N PHE A 199 5.83 0.33 -2.91
CA PHE A 199 5.54 1.71 -3.32
C PHE A 199 5.04 2.55 -2.14
N LEU A 200 4.10 2.03 -1.35
CA LEU A 200 3.59 2.72 -0.16
C LEU A 200 4.72 2.99 0.85
N ARG A 201 5.58 2.00 1.09
CA ARG A 201 6.75 2.16 1.97
C ARG A 201 7.72 3.22 1.45
N ALA A 202 7.97 3.25 0.14
CA ALA A 202 8.81 4.29 -0.47
C ALA A 202 8.21 5.69 -0.31
N SER A 203 6.89 5.79 -0.45
CA SER A 203 6.10 7.01 -0.31
C SER A 203 6.10 7.55 1.13
N ILE A 204 6.02 6.66 2.11
CA ILE A 204 6.13 7.02 3.54
C ILE A 204 7.55 7.44 3.91
N ALA A 205 8.55 6.68 3.46
CA ALA A 205 9.95 7.06 3.66
C ALA A 205 10.27 8.44 3.06
N PHE A 206 9.61 8.81 1.95
CA PHE A 206 9.71 10.17 1.40
C PHE A 206 9.12 11.22 2.32
N GLN A 207 7.89 11.00 2.81
CA GLN A 207 7.18 11.90 3.74
C GLN A 207 7.97 12.10 5.04
N ASP A 208 8.58 11.04 5.55
CA ASP A 208 9.41 11.01 6.77
C ASP A 208 10.84 11.52 6.55
N HIS A 209 11.15 12.12 5.39
CA HIS A 209 12.48 12.63 5.03
C HIS A 209 13.60 11.57 4.99
N ASN A 210 13.26 10.28 5.00
CA ASN A 210 14.19 9.18 4.78
C ASN A 210 14.39 8.96 3.28
N HIS A 211 15.04 9.92 2.63
CA HIS A 211 15.22 9.97 1.19
C HIS A 211 16.03 8.80 0.62
N SER A 212 16.99 8.25 1.37
CA SER A 212 17.77 7.09 0.94
C SER A 212 16.91 5.82 0.89
N LEU A 213 16.08 5.57 1.90
CA LEU A 213 15.14 4.44 1.89
C LEU A 213 14.08 4.61 0.81
N SER A 214 13.54 5.81 0.64
CA SER A 214 12.58 6.10 -0.42
C SER A 214 13.15 5.82 -1.81
N LEU A 215 14.38 6.25 -2.06
CA LEU A 215 15.10 6.00 -3.32
C LEU A 215 15.31 4.51 -3.57
N THR A 216 15.80 3.76 -2.57
CA THR A 216 16.10 2.32 -2.76
C THR A 216 14.83 1.50 -2.91
N SER A 217 13.78 1.77 -2.14
CA SER A 217 12.48 1.09 -2.28
C SER A 217 11.83 1.40 -3.64
N SER A 218 11.85 2.66 -4.09
CA SER A 218 11.36 3.03 -5.42
C SER A 218 12.16 2.33 -6.52
N TRP A 219 13.49 2.30 -6.41
CA TRP A 219 14.35 1.62 -7.38
C TRP A 219 14.03 0.12 -7.51
N THR A 220 13.76 -0.57 -6.40
CA THR A 220 13.36 -1.99 -6.44
C THR A 220 12.11 -2.21 -7.28
N VAL A 221 11.10 -1.34 -7.14
CA VAL A 221 9.88 -1.40 -7.95
C VAL A 221 10.18 -1.08 -9.42
N ILE A 222 10.92 0.01 -9.69
CA ILE A 222 11.31 0.41 -11.05
C ILE A 222 12.08 -0.70 -11.77
N GLU A 223 13.06 -1.31 -11.11
CA GLU A 223 13.90 -2.37 -11.67
C GLU A 223 13.07 -3.61 -12.01
N LYS A 224 12.11 -3.98 -11.15
CA LYS A 224 11.18 -5.07 -11.43
C LYS A 224 10.29 -4.74 -12.65
N LEU A 225 9.74 -3.53 -12.73
CA LEU A 225 8.88 -3.12 -13.85
C LEU A 225 9.65 -2.98 -15.18
N ILE A 226 10.93 -2.60 -15.13
CA ILE A 226 11.84 -2.67 -16.30
C ILE A 226 12.00 -4.12 -16.77
N ASN A 227 12.19 -5.07 -15.85
CA ASN A 227 12.27 -6.49 -16.20
C ASN A 227 10.96 -7.00 -16.82
N ASP A 228 9.80 -6.53 -16.34
CA ASP A 228 8.51 -6.92 -16.88
C ASP A 228 8.30 -6.37 -18.30
N LEU A 229 8.64 -5.11 -18.53
CA LEU A 229 8.66 -4.52 -19.88
C LEU A 229 9.65 -5.21 -20.81
N TRP A 230 10.82 -5.60 -20.30
CA TRP A 230 11.81 -6.37 -21.06
C TRP A 230 11.25 -7.71 -21.51
N ARG A 231 10.53 -8.42 -20.63
CA ARG A 231 9.84 -9.67 -20.99
C ARG A 231 8.72 -9.43 -22.00
N ARG A 232 7.93 -8.37 -21.84
CA ARG A 232 6.87 -8.00 -22.79
C ARG A 232 7.44 -7.71 -24.18
N MET A 233 8.50 -6.90 -24.26
CA MET A 233 9.18 -6.61 -25.53
C MET A 233 9.66 -7.89 -26.21
N GLN A 234 10.24 -8.84 -25.47
CA GLN A 234 10.64 -10.14 -26.00
C GLN A 234 9.46 -10.99 -26.50
N GLN A 235 8.29 -10.89 -25.87
CA GLN A 235 7.08 -11.57 -26.34
C GLN A 235 6.56 -10.94 -27.63
N ASP A 236 6.49 -9.60 -27.67
CA ASP A 236 6.04 -8.84 -28.84
C ASP A 236 6.95 -9.08 -30.07
N HIS A 237 8.23 -9.40 -29.84
CA HIS A 237 9.22 -9.73 -30.87
C HIS A 237 9.58 -11.21 -30.94
N GLN A 238 8.71 -12.10 -30.44
CA GLN A 238 8.97 -13.54 -30.42
C GLN A 238 9.12 -14.11 -31.84
N SER A 239 8.40 -13.54 -32.80
CA SER A 239 8.47 -13.93 -34.21
C SER A 239 8.97 -12.80 -35.09
N ARG A 240 9.63 -13.14 -36.19
CA ARG A 240 10.06 -12.21 -37.23
C ARG A 240 9.81 -12.86 -38.58
N GLN A 241 9.04 -12.18 -39.43
CA GLN A 241 8.68 -12.70 -40.76
C GLN A 241 8.02 -14.10 -40.72
N GLY A 242 7.24 -14.37 -39.67
CA GLY A 242 6.54 -15.66 -39.49
C GLY A 242 7.39 -16.76 -38.87
N GLU A 243 8.70 -16.55 -38.66
CA GLU A 243 9.58 -17.51 -37.99
C GLU A 243 9.82 -17.14 -36.53
N GLN A 244 10.03 -18.15 -35.67
CA GLN A 244 10.41 -17.91 -34.29
C GLN A 244 11.81 -17.30 -34.21
N PHE A 245 11.88 -16.03 -33.82
CA PHE A 245 13.13 -15.27 -33.72
C PHE A 245 13.77 -15.34 -32.32
N ILE A 246 12.92 -15.44 -31.29
CA ILE A 246 13.33 -15.65 -29.89
C ILE A 246 12.99 -17.09 -29.51
N ASP A 247 13.95 -17.97 -29.75
CA ASP A 247 13.93 -19.36 -29.28
C ASP A 247 14.30 -19.44 -27.78
N ALA A 248 14.21 -20.65 -27.20
CA ALA A 248 14.51 -20.87 -25.78
C ALA A 248 15.95 -20.47 -25.42
N LYS A 249 16.93 -20.81 -26.28
CA LYS A 249 18.35 -20.47 -26.05
C LYS A 249 18.61 -18.97 -26.11
N ARG A 250 17.93 -18.25 -26.99
CA ARG A 250 18.04 -16.79 -27.08
C ARG A 250 17.37 -16.14 -25.89
N ARG A 251 16.20 -16.63 -25.47
CA ARG A 251 15.52 -16.15 -24.27
C ARG A 251 16.39 -16.29 -23.03
N GLU A 252 17.03 -17.44 -22.85
CA GLU A 252 17.99 -17.67 -21.74
C GLU A 252 19.14 -16.66 -21.77
N ARG A 253 19.73 -16.40 -22.95
CA ARG A 253 20.77 -15.37 -23.10
C ARG A 253 20.27 -13.96 -22.79
N LEU A 254 19.05 -13.60 -23.21
CA LEU A 254 18.43 -12.29 -22.94
C LEU A 254 18.01 -12.11 -21.47
N GLN A 255 18.00 -13.19 -20.69
CA GLN A 255 17.72 -13.20 -19.26
C GLN A 255 19.00 -13.22 -18.40
N ASP A 256 20.19 -13.24 -19.02
CA ASP A 256 21.45 -13.13 -18.29
C ASP A 256 21.60 -11.73 -17.67
N GLY A 257 21.36 -11.63 -16.37
CA GLY A 257 21.43 -10.37 -15.62
C GLY A 257 22.83 -9.76 -15.53
N ARG A 258 23.90 -10.48 -15.93
CA ARG A 258 25.25 -9.90 -16.03
C ARG A 258 25.42 -9.09 -17.31
N THR A 259 24.85 -9.58 -18.41
CA THR A 259 24.93 -8.94 -19.72
C THR A 259 23.82 -7.89 -19.88
N PHE A 260 22.58 -8.27 -19.55
CA PHE A 260 21.40 -7.41 -19.65
C PHE A 260 21.07 -6.80 -18.29
N THR A 261 21.93 -5.89 -17.84
CA THR A 261 21.68 -5.11 -16.62
C THR A 261 20.51 -4.15 -16.80
N ALA A 262 19.92 -3.64 -15.71
CA ALA A 262 18.84 -2.65 -15.77
C ALA A 262 19.18 -1.44 -16.64
N SER A 263 20.45 -1.01 -16.67
CA SER A 263 20.92 0.09 -17.53
C SER A 263 20.80 -0.24 -19.02
N VAL A 264 21.24 -1.44 -19.41
CA VAL A 264 21.19 -1.91 -20.81
C VAL A 264 19.73 -2.14 -21.21
N MET A 265 18.95 -2.79 -20.35
CA MET A 265 17.52 -3.01 -20.60
C MET A 265 16.77 -1.69 -20.78
N SER A 266 16.96 -0.71 -19.90
CA SER A 266 16.27 0.58 -20.01
C SER A 266 16.66 1.35 -21.28
N GLU A 267 17.92 1.26 -21.71
CA GLU A 267 18.40 1.91 -22.93
C GLU A 267 17.79 1.26 -24.18
N MET A 268 17.81 -0.08 -24.25
CA MET A 268 17.19 -0.81 -25.36
C MET A 268 15.68 -0.60 -25.43
N LEU A 269 15.00 -0.62 -24.28
CA LEU A 269 13.56 -0.34 -24.21
C LEU A 269 13.24 1.09 -24.66
N SER A 270 14.12 2.06 -24.39
CA SER A 270 13.95 3.43 -24.89
C SER A 270 14.16 3.52 -26.39
N PHE A 271 15.19 2.86 -26.95
CA PHE A 271 15.40 2.80 -28.40
C PHE A 271 14.24 2.15 -29.16
N MET A 272 13.55 1.20 -28.53
CA MET A 272 12.38 0.53 -29.08
C MET A 272 11.05 1.21 -28.72
N GLU A 273 11.09 2.41 -28.12
CA GLU A 273 9.93 3.23 -27.76
C GLU A 273 8.98 2.59 -26.73
N TYR A 274 9.42 1.58 -25.97
CA TYR A 274 8.70 1.04 -24.81
C TYR A 274 8.82 1.96 -23.58
N ILE A 275 9.88 2.77 -23.52
CA ILE A 275 10.08 3.79 -22.49
C ILE A 275 10.28 5.15 -23.18
N PRO A 276 9.38 6.12 -22.97
CA PRO A 276 9.55 7.48 -23.47
C PRO A 276 10.89 8.08 -23.04
N LYS A 277 11.52 8.89 -23.91
CA LYS A 277 12.86 9.43 -23.67
C LYS A 277 12.97 10.18 -22.33
N ASP A 278 11.97 10.97 -21.98
CA ASP A 278 11.94 11.73 -20.73
C ASP A 278 11.89 10.80 -19.50
N LEU A 279 11.12 9.70 -19.56
CA LEU A 279 11.10 8.67 -18.51
C LEU A 279 12.46 7.97 -18.41
N TYR A 280 13.09 7.65 -19.53
CA TYR A 280 14.43 7.06 -19.56
C TYR A 280 15.50 7.98 -18.94
N ASP A 281 15.45 9.28 -19.24
CA ASP A 281 16.36 10.27 -18.65
C ASP A 281 16.22 10.29 -17.11
N ASP A 282 14.99 10.20 -16.60
CA ASP A 282 14.73 10.16 -15.16
C ASP A 282 15.15 8.83 -14.53
N VAL A 283 14.89 7.68 -15.17
CA VAL A 283 15.43 6.37 -14.75
C VAL A 283 16.95 6.43 -14.60
N SER A 284 17.62 7.05 -15.55
CA SER A 284 19.09 7.21 -15.52
C SER A 284 19.54 8.05 -14.32
N LYS A 285 18.83 9.13 -13.98
CA LYS A 285 19.11 9.95 -12.78
C LYS A 285 18.94 9.13 -11.50
N VAL A 286 17.83 8.40 -11.38
CA VAL A 286 17.52 7.55 -10.21
C VAL A 286 18.60 6.49 -10.03
N ARG A 287 18.98 5.79 -11.11
CA ARG A 287 20.04 4.77 -11.10
C ARG A 287 21.38 5.33 -10.63
N VAL A 288 21.78 6.51 -11.13
CA VAL A 288 23.03 7.16 -10.73
C VAL A 288 23.00 7.56 -9.25
N ALA A 289 21.90 8.14 -8.77
CA ALA A 289 21.73 8.48 -7.36
C ALA A 289 21.82 7.23 -6.47
N ARG A 290 21.11 6.16 -6.85
CA ARG A 290 21.11 4.88 -6.14
C ARG A 290 22.51 4.27 -6.08
N ASN A 291 23.26 4.28 -7.18
CA ASN A 291 24.62 3.74 -7.21
C ASN A 291 25.59 4.58 -6.35
N LYS A 292 25.46 5.91 -6.35
CA LYS A 292 26.24 6.79 -5.46
C LYS A 292 25.97 6.49 -3.99
N TRP A 293 24.71 6.23 -3.62
CA TRP A 293 24.34 5.79 -2.29
C TRP A 293 24.89 4.40 -1.96
N MET A 294 24.60 3.39 -2.77
CA MET A 294 24.97 1.99 -2.50
C MET A 294 26.48 1.73 -2.46
N HIS A 295 27.26 2.45 -3.27
CA HIS A 295 28.71 2.21 -3.37
C HIS A 295 29.57 3.24 -2.64
N SER A 296 29.00 4.38 -2.24
CA SER A 296 29.78 5.46 -1.62
C SER A 296 29.06 6.15 -0.45
N LEU A 297 27.87 5.68 -0.06
CA LEU A 297 27.02 6.24 0.99
C LEU A 297 26.81 7.76 0.88
N LYS A 298 26.83 8.28 -0.36
CA LYS A 298 26.57 9.70 -0.60
C LYS A 298 25.12 10.01 -0.26
N SER A 299 24.90 11.11 0.47
CA SER A 299 23.56 11.52 0.87
C SER A 299 22.63 11.66 -0.33
N VAL A 300 21.42 11.15 -0.18
CA VAL A 300 20.35 11.28 -1.15
C VAL A 300 19.52 12.49 -0.78
N ASN A 301 19.33 13.42 -1.71
CA ASN A 301 18.54 14.62 -1.44
C ASN A 301 17.05 14.40 -1.77
N ALA A 302 16.21 15.34 -1.32
CA ALA A 302 14.76 15.27 -1.53
C ALA A 302 14.37 15.22 -3.02
N GLN A 303 15.09 15.91 -3.90
CA GLN A 303 14.80 15.93 -5.33
C GLN A 303 15.05 14.56 -5.97
N GLU A 304 16.15 13.89 -5.62
CA GLU A 304 16.47 12.55 -6.11
C GLU A 304 15.41 11.52 -5.69
N ALA A 305 14.97 11.56 -4.43
CA ALA A 305 13.90 10.70 -3.94
C ALA A 305 12.54 11.03 -4.57
N MET A 306 12.22 12.31 -4.79
CA MET A 306 10.99 12.73 -5.46
C MET A 306 10.94 12.24 -6.92
N VAL A 307 12.05 12.36 -7.65
CA VAL A 307 12.17 11.82 -9.02
C VAL A 307 12.00 10.31 -9.00
N ALA A 308 12.58 9.59 -8.03
CA ALA A 308 12.41 8.15 -7.91
C ALA A 308 10.94 7.73 -7.69
N ASN A 309 10.20 8.42 -6.81
CA ASN A 309 8.77 8.15 -6.62
C ASN A 309 7.98 8.44 -7.89
N SER A 310 8.21 9.58 -8.56
CA SER A 310 7.50 9.92 -9.80
C SER A 310 7.77 8.93 -10.94
N VAL A 311 9.02 8.47 -11.09
CA VAL A 311 9.35 7.40 -12.05
C VAL A 311 8.59 6.12 -11.71
N CYS A 312 8.51 5.77 -10.43
CA CYS A 312 7.74 4.61 -9.97
C CYS A 312 6.23 4.73 -10.30
N GLU A 313 5.61 5.88 -10.02
CA GLU A 313 4.21 6.17 -10.38
C GLU A 313 3.97 5.98 -11.89
N ARG A 314 4.88 6.50 -12.73
CA ARG A 314 4.81 6.38 -14.18
C ARG A 314 4.95 4.94 -14.64
N PHE A 315 5.90 4.16 -14.12
CA PHE A 315 6.02 2.74 -14.47
C PHE A 315 4.82 1.92 -14.00
N LEU A 316 4.28 2.15 -12.81
CA LEU A 316 3.09 1.45 -12.33
C LEU A 316 1.90 1.72 -13.26
N LYS A 317 1.76 2.95 -13.76
CA LYS A 317 0.74 3.29 -14.75
C LYS A 317 0.98 2.61 -16.10
N GLU A 318 2.17 2.72 -16.67
CA GLU A 318 2.48 2.20 -18.01
C GLU A 318 2.51 0.66 -18.07
N VAL A 319 3.03 0.02 -17.01
CA VAL A 319 3.26 -1.43 -16.99
C VAL A 319 2.08 -2.19 -16.39
N MET A 320 1.49 -1.65 -15.33
CA MET A 320 0.41 -2.32 -14.59
C MET A 320 -0.97 -1.67 -14.82
N GLY A 321 -1.06 -0.51 -15.47
CA GLY A 321 -2.32 0.20 -15.63
C GLY A 321 -2.83 0.86 -14.33
N VAL A 322 -1.96 1.03 -13.33
CA VAL A 322 -2.34 1.49 -11.99
C VAL A 322 -1.89 2.92 -11.77
N THR A 323 -2.84 3.77 -11.34
CA THR A 323 -2.53 5.14 -10.93
C THR A 323 -2.34 5.19 -9.42
N LEU A 324 -1.17 5.64 -8.97
CA LEU A 324 -0.87 5.90 -7.57
C LEU A 324 -0.16 7.25 -7.43
N ILE A 325 -0.31 7.88 -6.26
CA ILE A 325 0.37 9.14 -5.93
C ILE A 325 1.18 8.95 -4.64
N GLY A 326 2.50 9.10 -4.74
CA GLY A 326 3.49 8.86 -3.70
C GLY A 326 4.36 10.09 -3.37
N ALA A 327 4.65 10.95 -4.35
CA ALA A 327 5.59 12.07 -4.17
C ALA A 327 4.95 13.36 -3.60
N THR A 328 4.11 13.26 -2.57
CA THR A 328 3.26 14.37 -2.10
C THR A 328 3.19 14.46 -0.58
N GLY A 329 3.11 15.70 -0.07
CA GLY A 329 3.11 16.00 1.37
C GLY A 329 4.52 15.90 1.97
N ARG A 330 4.99 16.98 2.61
CA ARG A 330 6.19 16.93 3.47
C ARG A 330 5.72 17.17 4.89
N THR A 331 5.99 16.24 5.79
CA THR A 331 5.61 16.36 7.19
C THR A 331 6.86 16.17 8.04
N LEU A 332 7.25 17.21 8.77
CA LEU A 332 8.30 17.08 9.77
C LEU A 332 7.67 16.57 11.08
N ARG A 333 8.02 15.35 11.48
CA ARG A 333 7.74 14.84 12.82
C ARG A 333 8.84 15.33 13.77
N GLY A 334 8.45 16.04 14.82
CA GLY A 334 9.34 16.55 15.86
C GLY A 334 9.50 15.60 17.04
#